data_AF-A0A6B1H9S6-F1
#
_entry.id   AF-A0A6B1H9S6-F1
#
_cell.length_a   1.000
_cell.length_b   1.000
_cell.length_c   1.000
_cell.angle_alpha   90.00
_cell.angle_beta   90.00
_cell.angle_gamma   90.00
#
_symmetry.space_group_name_H-M   'P 1'
#
loop_
_entity.id
_entity.type
_entity.pdbx_description
1 polymer ?
#
loop_
_entity_poly.entity_id
_entity_poly.type
_entity_poly.pdbx_seq_one_letter_code
_entity_poly.pdbx_strand_id
1 'polypeptide(L)'
;MSAFPVSATAVLWIVFRGERPSAQTCCAGLPKPRTAQPWKHCTWLMRSQRCSRKWKLSDLATGGIEPSKLPIGVGRGAKGLAGSPAEFDDLLNRAKDALGLVEGVIVKDYWLTTCLYHFSQAGAPHAMRVYREEKGQLGESAVCLFTGGTALVSAWGITKRYSEELDFLAVDLTGAGAKTALKRARSQIAKWLATPLGQSELPNSQDDNNTKGYRKISIPVGDEPDYLKAEIVSEYLGDDLLESRSVTSLMGCFATDHQLARYPELGGFELLCTKPAYTVANKLDALHRRAVEGHFRGLAARVRDLYDLAMIARSEHAEDARRRVPDLAEKAPGSFGRGGDTVPRPDRGYAGSILFRKGSEAQAKLEEAYPSLADFVWGDLPPFGEALELAASLDDQA
;
A
#
# COMPACT_ATOMS: atom_id res chain seq x y z
N MET A 1 1.17 -49.32 -1.66
CA MET A 1 -0.14 -49.39 -2.35
C MET A 1 -1.08 -48.58 -1.47
N SER A 2 -1.52 -47.37 -1.80
CA SER A 2 -2.18 -46.91 -3.03
C SER A 2 -1.89 -45.42 -3.26
N ALA A 3 -1.64 -45.07 -4.52
CA ALA A 3 -1.45 -43.72 -5.01
C ALA A 3 -2.79 -43.15 -5.52
N PHE A 4 -3.05 -41.87 -5.26
CA PHE A 4 -4.13 -41.11 -5.89
C PHE A 4 -3.62 -40.41 -7.15
N PRO A 5 -4.36 -40.41 -8.28
CA PRO A 5 -3.89 -39.86 -9.54
C PRO A 5 -4.20 -38.36 -9.68
N VAL A 6 -3.27 -37.64 -10.29
CA VAL A 6 -3.39 -36.26 -10.76
C VAL A 6 -4.21 -36.27 -12.06
N SER A 7 -5.31 -35.52 -12.11
CA SER A 7 -6.08 -35.28 -13.34
C SER A 7 -5.57 -34.02 -14.02
N ALA A 8 -5.02 -34.19 -15.22
CA ALA A 8 -4.67 -33.11 -16.14
C ALA A 8 -5.93 -32.70 -16.92
N THR A 9 -6.38 -31.45 -16.75
CA THR A 9 -7.43 -30.89 -17.59
C THR A 9 -6.78 -30.15 -18.76
N ALA A 10 -6.84 -30.75 -19.95
CA ALA A 10 -6.47 -30.11 -21.20
C ALA A 10 -7.54 -29.06 -21.58
N VAL A 11 -7.12 -27.81 -21.76
CA VAL A 11 -7.99 -26.74 -22.26
C VAL A 11 -7.88 -26.69 -23.79
N LEU A 12 -8.98 -27.06 -24.44
CA LEU A 12 -9.18 -27.04 -25.88
C LEU A 12 -9.39 -25.59 -26.35
N TRP A 13 -8.51 -25.09 -27.22
CA TRP A 13 -8.71 -23.81 -27.91
C TRP A 13 -9.67 -23.98 -29.08
N ILE A 14 -10.88 -23.40 -28.97
CA ILE A 14 -11.81 -23.24 -30.10
C ILE A 14 -11.67 -21.81 -30.63
N VAL A 15 -11.12 -21.67 -31.83
CA VAL A 15 -11.03 -20.41 -32.57
C VAL A 15 -12.36 -20.14 -33.28
N PHE A 16 -13.12 -19.15 -32.81
CA PHE A 16 -14.23 -18.59 -33.58
C PHE A 16 -13.69 -17.54 -34.57
N ARG A 17 -13.77 -17.84 -35.88
CA ARG A 17 -13.69 -16.83 -36.93
C ARG A 17 -15.08 -16.19 -37.08
N GLY A 18 -15.22 -14.96 -36.59
CA GLY A 18 -16.39 -14.12 -36.84
C GLY A 18 -16.06 -12.99 -37.82
N GLU A 19 -16.66 -13.04 -39.00
CA GLU A 19 -16.64 -11.97 -39.99
C GLU A 19 -17.38 -10.72 -39.46
N ARG A 20 -16.87 -9.52 -39.80
CA ARG A 20 -17.47 -8.23 -39.41
C ARG A 20 -18.62 -7.85 -40.36
N PRO A 21 -19.74 -7.31 -39.86
CA PRO A 21 -20.60 -6.45 -40.66
C PRO A 21 -20.12 -5.00 -40.59
N SER A 22 -20.08 -4.36 -41.75
CA SER A 22 -19.86 -2.92 -41.94
C SER A 22 -21.10 -2.12 -41.58
N ALA A 23 -20.89 -0.94 -40.98
CA ALA A 23 -21.91 0.10 -40.89
C ALA A 23 -21.32 1.45 -41.32
N GLN A 24 -21.66 1.84 -42.56
CA GLN A 24 -21.95 3.23 -42.93
C GLN A 24 -23.23 3.62 -42.15
N THR A 25 -23.53 4.83 -41.69
CA THR A 25 -23.45 6.16 -42.31
C THR A 25 -23.88 7.22 -41.25
N CYS A 26 -23.68 8.51 -41.58
CA CYS A 26 -24.45 9.68 -41.09
C CYS A 26 -24.13 10.24 -39.69
N CYS A 27 -23.40 11.37 -39.67
CA CYS A 27 -24.03 12.69 -39.53
C CYS A 27 -22.97 13.80 -39.58
N ALA A 28 -23.22 14.75 -40.47
CA ALA A 28 -22.46 15.96 -40.69
C ALA A 28 -22.90 17.07 -39.73
N GLY A 29 -21.98 18.00 -39.47
CA GLY A 29 -22.30 19.38 -39.08
C GLY A 29 -22.29 19.65 -37.58
N LEU A 30 -21.28 20.40 -37.12
CA LEU A 30 -21.42 21.73 -36.51
C LEU A 30 -20.02 22.25 -36.04
N PRO A 31 -19.83 23.58 -35.92
CA PRO A 31 -18.56 24.23 -36.23
C PRO A 31 -17.61 24.41 -35.04
N LYS A 32 -16.31 24.50 -35.36
CA LYS A 32 -15.26 24.98 -34.45
C LYS A 32 -15.35 26.51 -34.30
N PRO A 33 -15.11 27.07 -33.11
CA PRO A 33 -14.55 28.40 -32.98
C PRO A 33 -13.05 28.34 -32.65
N ARG A 34 -12.27 29.13 -33.38
CA ARG A 34 -10.90 29.51 -33.04
C ARG A 34 -10.90 30.94 -32.44
N THR A 35 -9.92 31.16 -31.57
CA THR A 35 -9.18 32.41 -31.25
C THR A 35 -9.50 33.21 -29.97
N ALA A 36 -8.38 33.65 -29.36
CA ALA A 36 -8.14 34.72 -28.39
C ALA A 36 -8.54 34.48 -26.92
N GLN A 37 -7.79 34.83 -25.87
CA GLN A 37 -6.39 35.21 -25.59
C GLN A 37 -6.25 35.18 -24.02
N PRO A 38 -5.08 35.44 -23.41
CA PRO A 38 -4.70 34.88 -22.10
C PRO A 38 -5.08 35.74 -20.89
N TRP A 39 -5.47 35.10 -19.79
CA TRP A 39 -5.57 35.76 -18.48
C TRP A 39 -4.32 35.42 -17.65
N LYS A 40 -3.48 36.45 -17.47
CA LYS A 40 -2.46 36.53 -16.42
C LYS A 40 -3.10 37.07 -15.14
N HIS A 41 -2.56 36.62 -14.01
CA HIS A 41 -2.67 37.16 -12.65
C HIS A 41 -3.99 36.96 -11.87
N CYS A 42 -3.98 35.92 -11.03
CA CYS A 42 -4.36 36.07 -9.63
C CYS A 42 -3.36 35.31 -8.75
N THR A 43 -2.31 36.03 -8.37
CA THR A 43 -1.51 35.75 -7.18
C THR A 43 -2.41 35.91 -5.95
N TRP A 44 -2.71 34.81 -5.27
CA TRP A 44 -3.08 34.85 -3.86
C TRP A 44 -2.22 33.87 -3.08
N LEU A 45 -1.52 34.43 -2.10
CA LEU A 45 -0.78 33.74 -1.06
C LEU A 45 -1.68 32.68 -0.39
N MET A 46 -1.34 31.41 -0.52
CA MET A 46 -1.50 30.47 0.58
C MET A 46 -0.13 29.89 0.90
N ARG A 47 0.48 30.51 1.91
CA ARG A 47 1.65 29.99 2.61
C ARG A 47 1.33 28.59 3.12
N SER A 48 2.22 27.68 2.76
CA SER A 48 2.53 26.42 3.42
C SER A 48 1.92 26.22 4.82
N GLN A 49 0.92 25.36 4.91
CA GLN A 49 0.82 24.45 6.04
C GLN A 49 1.12 23.06 5.50
N ARG A 50 2.31 22.56 5.85
CA ARG A 50 2.65 21.15 5.67
C ARG A 50 1.56 20.35 6.36
N CYS A 51 0.79 19.57 5.59
CA CYS A 51 -0.14 18.59 6.11
C CYS A 51 0.69 17.43 6.69
N SER A 52 1.29 17.70 7.84
CA SER A 52 1.82 16.72 8.78
C SER A 52 1.19 17.08 10.12
N ARG A 53 -0.13 16.91 10.25
CA ARG A 53 -0.71 16.77 11.58
C ARG A 53 -0.11 15.49 12.14
N LYS A 54 0.75 15.64 13.16
CA LYS A 54 1.13 14.54 14.03
C LYS A 54 -0.13 14.24 14.84
N TRP A 55 -0.82 13.15 14.51
CA TRP A 55 -1.93 12.67 15.31
C TRP A 55 -1.34 11.89 16.48
N LYS A 56 -1.67 12.31 17.70
CA LYS A 56 -1.55 11.46 18.88
C LYS A 56 -2.83 10.63 19.00
N LEU A 57 -2.79 9.46 19.65
CA LEU A 57 -4.02 8.70 19.92
C LEU A 57 -5.07 9.56 20.66
N SER A 58 -4.63 10.54 21.46
CA SER A 58 -5.49 11.51 22.13
C SER A 58 -6.37 12.34 21.17
N ASP A 59 -5.91 12.54 19.93
CA ASP A 59 -6.65 13.26 18.90
C ASP A 59 -7.72 12.36 18.23
N LEU A 60 -7.60 11.04 18.36
CA LEU A 60 -8.61 10.04 17.98
C LEU A 60 -9.54 9.68 19.16
N ALA A 61 -9.15 10.01 20.40
CA ALA A 61 -9.83 9.60 21.62
C ALA A 61 -10.91 10.59 22.11
N THR A 62 -11.08 11.76 21.48
CA THR A 62 -12.01 12.80 21.96
C THR A 62 -13.34 12.89 21.22
N GLY A 63 -13.58 12.03 20.24
CA GLY A 63 -14.90 11.82 19.66
C GLY A 63 -15.49 10.52 20.18
N GLY A 64 -16.22 10.56 21.31
CA GLY A 64 -17.12 9.47 21.65
C GLY A 64 -18.17 9.39 20.54
N ILE A 65 -18.00 8.45 19.61
CA ILE A 65 -19.01 8.16 18.60
C ILE A 65 -20.18 7.53 19.36
N GLU A 66 -21.31 8.24 19.43
CA GLU A 66 -22.55 7.63 19.92
C GLU A 66 -22.82 6.38 19.06
N PRO A 67 -23.08 5.20 19.67
CA PRO A 67 -23.34 3.93 18.95
C PRO A 67 -24.59 3.92 18.03
N SER A 68 -25.14 5.08 17.67
CA SER A 68 -26.37 5.23 16.90
C SER A 68 -26.28 6.20 15.73
N LYS A 69 -25.08 6.74 15.42
CA LYS A 69 -24.90 7.67 14.32
C LYS A 69 -23.72 7.25 13.45
N LEU A 70 -24.02 6.42 12.44
CA LEU A 70 -23.18 6.41 11.25
C LEU A 70 -23.11 7.86 10.70
N PRO A 71 -21.98 8.24 10.08
CA PRO A 71 -21.80 9.58 9.54
C PRO A 71 -22.94 9.97 8.61
N ILE A 72 -23.46 11.19 8.78
CA ILE A 72 -24.35 11.84 7.83
C ILE A 72 -23.55 12.03 6.52
N GLY A 73 -23.62 11.05 5.63
CA GLY A 73 -22.73 10.97 4.48
C GLY A 73 -22.54 9.56 3.91
N VAL A 74 -22.98 8.51 4.64
CA VAL A 74 -23.27 7.19 4.06
C VAL A 74 -24.53 7.31 3.20
N GLY A 75 -24.46 8.12 2.14
CA GLY A 75 -25.54 8.33 1.20
C GLY A 75 -25.96 6.98 0.62
N ARG A 76 -27.27 6.80 0.44
CA ARG A 76 -27.94 5.74 -0.34
C ARG A 76 -26.99 5.16 -1.42
N GLY A 77 -26.24 4.11 -1.09
CA GLY A 77 -25.17 3.63 -1.99
C GLY A 77 -23.99 2.89 -1.36
N ALA A 78 -23.77 2.91 -0.04
CA ALA A 78 -22.73 2.07 0.59
C ALA A 78 -23.01 0.58 0.34
N LYS A 79 -22.05 -0.11 -0.28
CA LYS A 79 -22.09 -1.55 -0.55
C LYS A 79 -21.28 -2.29 0.53
N GLY A 80 -21.59 -3.56 0.75
CA GLY A 80 -20.88 -4.38 1.73
C GLY A 80 -21.33 -4.17 3.18
N LEU A 81 -20.48 -4.50 4.15
CA LEU A 81 -20.75 -4.44 5.59
C LEU A 81 -21.18 -3.03 6.03
N ALA A 82 -20.57 -1.98 5.50
CA ALA A 82 -20.93 -0.59 5.80
C ALA A 82 -22.39 -0.22 5.44
N GLY A 83 -23.04 -1.00 4.56
CA GLY A 83 -24.47 -0.87 4.26
C GLY A 83 -25.40 -1.49 5.32
N SER A 84 -24.84 -2.14 6.35
CA SER A 84 -25.56 -2.83 7.43
C SER A 84 -25.07 -2.34 8.80
N PRO A 85 -25.57 -1.18 9.30
CA PRO A 85 -25.00 -0.47 10.45
C PRO A 85 -24.86 -1.33 11.71
N ALA A 86 -25.92 -2.06 12.05
CA ALA A 86 -25.92 -2.91 13.25
C ALA A 86 -24.89 -4.05 13.18
N GLU A 87 -24.69 -4.65 12.00
CA GLU A 87 -23.69 -5.71 11.81
C GLU A 87 -22.26 -5.14 11.77
N PHE A 88 -22.10 -3.91 11.25
CA PHE A 88 -20.85 -3.18 11.28
C PHE A 88 -20.42 -2.86 12.72
N ASP A 89 -21.30 -2.26 13.51
CA ASP A 89 -21.03 -1.85 14.89
C ASP A 89 -20.74 -3.05 15.79
N ASP A 90 -21.50 -4.14 15.64
CA ASP A 90 -21.26 -5.39 16.37
C ASP A 90 -19.86 -5.95 16.10
N LEU A 91 -19.47 -6.05 14.81
CA LEU A 91 -18.16 -6.59 14.44
C LEU A 91 -17.02 -5.64 14.86
N LEU A 92 -17.24 -4.34 14.78
CA LEU A 92 -16.29 -3.31 15.20
C LEU A 92 -16.02 -3.43 16.70
N ASN A 93 -17.05 -3.57 17.52
CA ASN A 93 -16.90 -3.74 18.96
C ASN A 93 -16.16 -5.04 19.30
N ARG A 94 -16.48 -6.15 18.62
CA ARG A 94 -15.73 -7.41 18.79
C ARG A 94 -14.24 -7.26 18.48
N ALA A 95 -13.90 -6.59 17.38
CA ALA A 95 -12.51 -6.33 17.01
C ALA A 95 -11.80 -5.38 18.01
N LYS A 96 -12.50 -4.33 18.48
CA LYS A 96 -11.98 -3.39 19.50
C LYS A 96 -11.66 -4.11 20.80
N ASP A 97 -12.60 -4.90 21.30
CA ASP A 97 -12.46 -5.61 22.57
C ASP A 97 -11.33 -6.65 22.50
N ALA A 98 -11.22 -7.36 21.38
CA ALA A 98 -10.18 -8.38 21.21
C ALA A 98 -8.77 -7.82 20.99
N LEU A 99 -8.65 -6.68 20.29
CA LEU A 99 -7.35 -6.10 19.93
C LEU A 99 -6.88 -4.98 20.89
N GLY A 100 -7.78 -4.44 21.72
CA GLY A 100 -7.49 -3.28 22.57
C GLY A 100 -7.20 -2.00 21.78
N LEU A 101 -7.69 -1.91 20.53
CA LEU A 101 -7.43 -0.80 19.62
C LEU A 101 -8.53 0.27 19.67
N VAL A 102 -8.14 1.51 19.40
CA VAL A 102 -9.11 2.59 19.19
C VAL A 102 -9.92 2.38 17.92
N GLU A 103 -11.18 2.77 17.97
CA GLU A 103 -12.16 2.56 16.90
C GLU A 103 -11.68 3.05 15.54
N GLY A 104 -11.13 4.27 15.48
CA GLY A 104 -10.67 4.88 14.24
C GLY A 104 -9.61 4.05 13.51
N VAL A 105 -8.78 3.26 14.23
CA VAL A 105 -7.79 2.37 13.61
C VAL A 105 -8.47 1.22 12.88
N ILE A 106 -9.45 0.58 13.52
CA ILE A 106 -10.17 -0.58 12.96
C ILE A 106 -11.06 -0.15 11.78
N VAL A 107 -11.76 0.99 11.90
CA VAL A 107 -12.59 1.53 10.82
C VAL A 107 -11.74 1.89 9.58
N LYS A 108 -10.55 2.49 9.79
CA LYS A 108 -9.64 2.79 8.68
C LYS A 108 -9.10 1.53 8.02
N ASP A 109 -8.74 0.51 8.81
CA ASP A 109 -8.30 -0.78 8.29
C ASP A 109 -9.40 -1.48 7.47
N TYR A 110 -10.65 -1.43 7.93
CA TYR A 110 -11.80 -1.92 7.16
C TYR A 110 -11.90 -1.24 5.80
N TRP A 111 -11.86 0.11 5.75
CA TRP A 111 -11.96 0.82 4.48
C TRP A 111 -10.76 0.57 3.56
N LEU A 112 -9.56 0.48 4.14
CA LEU A 112 -8.34 0.14 3.42
C LEU A 112 -8.48 -1.22 2.75
N THR A 113 -8.88 -2.24 3.52
CA THR A 113 -9.02 -3.61 3.05
C THR A 113 -10.18 -3.75 2.07
N THR A 114 -11.27 -3.00 2.27
CA THR A 114 -12.39 -2.94 1.32
C THR A 114 -11.93 -2.36 -0.03
N CYS A 115 -11.10 -1.30 -0.03
CA CYS A 115 -10.50 -0.78 -1.26
C CYS A 115 -9.63 -1.83 -1.95
N LEU A 116 -8.83 -2.58 -1.20
CA LEU A 116 -8.00 -3.68 -1.72
C LEU A 116 -8.84 -4.85 -2.26
N TYR A 117 -9.96 -5.18 -1.62
CA TYR A 117 -10.88 -6.20 -2.10
C TYR A 117 -11.42 -5.79 -3.48
N HIS A 118 -11.96 -4.59 -3.62
CA HIS A 118 -12.47 -4.11 -4.91
C HIS A 118 -11.38 -3.99 -5.97
N PHE A 119 -10.16 -3.61 -5.58
CA PHE A 119 -9.00 -3.67 -6.46
C PHE A 119 -8.74 -5.09 -6.99
N SER A 120 -8.74 -6.11 -6.12
CA SER A 120 -8.54 -7.51 -6.53
C SER A 120 -9.64 -8.01 -7.48
N GLN A 121 -10.90 -7.67 -7.20
CA GLN A 121 -12.05 -8.10 -8.01
C GLN A 121 -12.09 -7.42 -9.38
N ALA A 122 -11.72 -6.13 -9.46
CA ALA A 122 -11.72 -5.39 -10.72
C ALA A 122 -10.66 -5.88 -11.71
N GLY A 123 -9.66 -6.63 -11.25
CA GLY A 123 -8.55 -7.17 -12.05
C GLY A 123 -8.63 -8.67 -12.40
N ALA A 124 -9.73 -9.39 -12.11
CA ALA A 124 -9.77 -10.85 -12.23
C ALA A 124 -9.63 -11.39 -13.69
N PRO A 125 -8.97 -12.56 -13.89
CA PRO A 125 -8.55 -13.54 -12.88
C PRO A 125 -7.10 -13.40 -12.36
N HIS A 126 -6.37 -12.34 -12.74
CA HIS A 126 -4.96 -12.15 -12.37
C HIS A 126 -4.67 -10.88 -11.56
N ALA A 127 -5.71 -10.28 -10.96
CA ALA A 127 -5.85 -9.23 -9.92
C ALA A 127 -4.90 -8.00 -9.89
N MET A 128 -3.85 -7.97 -10.70
CA MET A 128 -2.79 -6.97 -10.62
C MET A 128 -2.24 -6.61 -12.00
N ARG A 129 -2.78 -7.18 -13.07
CA ARG A 129 -2.32 -6.92 -14.42
C ARG A 129 -3.07 -5.73 -15.01
N VAL A 130 -2.31 -4.76 -15.50
CA VAL A 130 -2.79 -3.56 -16.19
C VAL A 130 -2.80 -3.87 -17.67
N TYR A 131 -3.96 -3.92 -18.30
CA TYR A 131 -4.07 -4.26 -19.73
C TYR A 131 -4.03 -3.03 -20.63
N ARG A 132 -3.60 -3.23 -21.88
CA ARG A 132 -3.60 -2.23 -22.96
C ARG A 132 -4.09 -2.88 -24.25
N GLU A 133 -4.98 -2.18 -24.95
CA GLU A 133 -5.28 -2.50 -26.33
C GLU A 133 -4.26 -1.82 -27.26
N GLU A 134 -3.52 -2.61 -28.01
CA GLU A 134 -2.64 -2.15 -29.09
C GLU A 134 -3.04 -2.80 -30.39
N LYS A 135 -3.32 -1.98 -31.42
CA LYS A 135 -3.69 -2.45 -32.76
C LYS A 135 -4.87 -3.46 -32.75
N GLY A 136 -5.81 -3.32 -31.82
CA GLY A 136 -6.97 -4.21 -31.67
C GLY A 136 -6.70 -5.50 -30.88
N GLN A 137 -5.55 -5.62 -30.20
CA GLN A 137 -5.22 -6.75 -29.33
C GLN A 137 -5.03 -6.26 -27.89
N LEU A 138 -5.72 -6.90 -26.95
CA LEU A 138 -5.56 -6.66 -25.51
C LEU A 138 -4.33 -7.43 -25.01
N GLY A 139 -3.29 -6.70 -24.62
CA GLY A 139 -2.05 -7.24 -24.05
C GLY A 139 -1.80 -6.69 -22.64
N GLU A 140 -1.01 -7.41 -21.86
CA GLU A 140 -0.61 -6.98 -20.53
C GLU A 140 0.47 -5.91 -20.60
N SER A 141 0.31 -4.84 -19.83
CA SER A 141 1.20 -3.68 -19.86
C SER A 141 1.98 -3.44 -18.58
N ALA A 142 1.42 -3.81 -17.42
CA ALA A 142 2.12 -3.74 -16.15
C ALA A 142 1.55 -4.74 -15.14
N VAL A 143 2.30 -5.03 -14.08
CA VAL A 143 1.81 -5.73 -12.89
C VAL A 143 1.92 -4.81 -11.68
N CYS A 144 0.88 -4.74 -10.84
CA CYS A 144 0.76 -3.86 -9.69
C CYS A 144 0.86 -4.64 -8.37
N LEU A 145 2.05 -4.76 -7.80
CA LEU A 145 2.36 -5.57 -6.62
C LEU A 145 1.99 -4.83 -5.33
N PHE A 146 1.33 -5.51 -4.38
CA PHE A 146 1.08 -4.97 -3.05
C PHE A 146 2.34 -5.10 -2.18
N THR A 147 2.73 -4.02 -1.49
CA THR A 147 4.03 -3.97 -0.78
C THR A 147 3.93 -3.16 0.52
N GLY A 148 5.09 -2.95 1.16
CA GLY A 148 5.24 -1.96 2.22
C GLY A 148 4.72 -2.41 3.59
N GLY A 149 4.48 -1.44 4.45
CA GLY A 149 4.08 -1.70 5.84
C GLY A 149 2.73 -2.39 5.96
N THR A 150 1.79 -2.06 5.06
CA THR A 150 0.44 -2.60 5.11
C THR A 150 0.39 -4.04 4.64
N ALA A 151 1.19 -4.43 3.64
CA ALA A 151 1.35 -5.83 3.27
C ALA A 151 1.91 -6.68 4.43
N LEU A 152 2.87 -6.16 5.20
CA LEU A 152 3.41 -6.86 6.38
C LEU A 152 2.34 -7.15 7.44
N VAL A 153 1.36 -6.26 7.58
CA VAL A 153 0.24 -6.40 8.53
C VAL A 153 -0.80 -7.37 7.98
N SER A 154 -1.38 -7.07 6.82
CA SER A 154 -2.62 -7.72 6.37
C SER A 154 -2.40 -8.96 5.51
N ALA A 155 -1.24 -9.12 4.86
CA ALA A 155 -0.93 -10.25 3.98
C ALA A 155 0.06 -11.26 4.62
N TRP A 156 1.03 -10.74 5.37
CA TRP A 156 2.07 -11.55 6.00
C TRP A 156 1.81 -11.82 7.49
N GLY A 157 1.03 -10.97 8.17
CA GLY A 157 0.78 -11.11 9.61
C GLY A 157 2.05 -10.99 10.48
N ILE A 158 3.13 -10.41 9.95
CA ILE A 158 4.43 -10.29 10.62
C ILE A 158 4.39 -9.18 11.66
N THR A 159 3.78 -8.05 11.30
CA THR A 159 3.75 -6.86 12.15
C THR A 159 2.36 -6.67 12.74
N LYS A 160 2.31 -6.28 14.02
CA LYS A 160 1.06 -6.03 14.75
C LYS A 160 0.95 -4.56 15.09
N ARG A 161 0.95 -3.73 14.04
CA ARG A 161 0.84 -2.27 14.14
C ARG A 161 -0.04 -1.68 13.07
N TYR A 162 -0.60 -0.51 13.34
CA TYR A 162 -1.44 0.17 12.36
C TYR A 162 -0.60 0.70 11.19
N SER A 163 -1.12 0.55 9.97
CA SER A 163 -0.52 1.05 8.73
C SER A 163 -1.60 1.70 7.88
N GLU A 164 -1.40 2.97 7.52
CA GLU A 164 -2.42 3.80 6.84
C GLU A 164 -2.24 3.88 5.33
N GLU A 165 -1.06 3.51 4.82
CA GLU A 165 -0.66 3.71 3.43
C GLU A 165 -0.94 2.47 2.58
N LEU A 166 -1.43 2.66 1.36
CA LEU A 166 -1.56 1.61 0.36
C LEU A 166 -0.37 1.71 -0.60
N ASP A 167 0.66 0.90 -0.38
CA ASP A 167 1.86 0.89 -1.21
C ASP A 167 1.76 -0.13 -2.34
N PHE A 168 2.00 0.33 -3.57
CA PHE A 168 2.03 -0.51 -4.77
C PHE A 168 3.30 -0.32 -5.58
N LEU A 169 3.77 -1.39 -6.19
CA LEU A 169 4.82 -1.37 -7.21
C LEU A 169 4.24 -1.69 -8.58
N ALA A 170 4.46 -0.82 -9.56
CA ALA A 170 4.08 -1.00 -10.94
C ALA A 170 5.29 -1.47 -11.77
N VAL A 171 5.30 -2.76 -12.09
CA VAL A 171 6.31 -3.41 -12.93
C VAL A 171 5.88 -3.33 -14.39
N ASP A 172 6.68 -2.71 -15.26
CA ASP A 172 6.42 -2.64 -16.70
C ASP A 172 6.65 -4.00 -17.37
N LEU A 173 5.65 -4.52 -18.07
CA LEU A 173 5.75 -5.77 -18.83
C LEU A 173 6.07 -5.55 -20.32
N THR A 174 5.98 -4.31 -20.79
CA THR A 174 6.10 -3.99 -22.23
C THR A 174 7.48 -3.51 -22.65
N GLY A 175 8.35 -3.21 -21.69
CA GLY A 175 9.62 -2.53 -21.95
C GLY A 175 9.45 -1.11 -22.50
N ALA A 176 8.23 -0.55 -22.45
CA ALA A 176 7.91 0.81 -22.92
C ALA A 176 8.43 1.91 -21.97
N GLY A 177 8.99 1.52 -20.83
CA GLY A 177 9.64 2.37 -19.85
C GLY A 177 8.77 2.62 -18.61
N ALA A 178 9.42 2.66 -17.45
CA ALA A 178 8.83 2.84 -16.12
C ALA A 178 7.80 3.98 -16.05
N LYS A 179 8.05 5.12 -16.70
CA LYS A 179 7.14 6.28 -16.72
C LYS A 179 5.76 5.95 -17.29
N THR A 180 5.71 5.15 -18.35
CA THR A 180 4.48 4.83 -19.06
C THR A 180 3.67 3.81 -18.27
N ALA A 181 4.32 2.76 -17.77
CA ALA A 181 3.71 1.78 -16.86
C ALA A 181 3.14 2.46 -15.62
N LEU A 182 3.90 3.38 -15.03
CA LEU A 182 3.50 4.09 -13.83
C LEU A 182 2.29 5.00 -14.03
N LYS A 183 2.27 5.81 -15.09
CA LYS A 183 1.12 6.67 -15.38
C LYS A 183 -0.16 5.83 -15.53
N ARG A 184 -0.07 4.66 -16.17
CA ARG A 184 -1.21 3.76 -16.40
C ARG A 184 -1.67 3.08 -15.10
N ALA A 185 -0.73 2.47 -14.37
CA ALA A 185 -0.99 1.86 -13.08
C ALA A 185 -1.66 2.86 -12.13
N ARG A 186 -1.16 4.10 -12.07
CA ARG A 186 -1.77 5.17 -11.27
C ARG A 186 -3.23 5.43 -11.62
N SER A 187 -3.55 5.62 -12.89
CA SER A 187 -4.93 5.90 -13.32
C SER A 187 -5.87 4.72 -13.03
N GLN A 188 -5.41 3.48 -13.25
CA GLN A 188 -6.24 2.29 -13.03
C GLN A 188 -6.42 1.96 -11.55
N ILE A 189 -5.32 1.91 -10.78
CA ILE A 189 -5.36 1.69 -9.32
C ILE A 189 -6.25 2.75 -8.66
N ALA A 190 -6.09 4.02 -9.02
CA ALA A 190 -6.92 5.10 -8.48
C ALA A 190 -8.41 4.85 -8.70
N LYS A 191 -8.79 4.49 -9.93
CA LYS A 191 -10.18 4.20 -10.29
C LYS A 191 -10.74 3.02 -9.50
N TRP A 192 -9.96 1.96 -9.34
CA TRP A 192 -10.40 0.75 -8.65
C TRP A 192 -10.53 0.97 -7.13
N LEU A 193 -9.54 1.61 -6.50
CA LEU A 193 -9.61 1.95 -5.08
C LEU A 193 -10.76 2.90 -4.75
N ALA A 194 -11.15 3.78 -5.69
CA ALA A 194 -12.28 4.70 -5.53
C ALA A 194 -13.66 4.05 -5.68
N THR A 195 -13.73 2.85 -6.25
CA THR A 195 -14.99 2.14 -6.58
C THR A 195 -15.90 1.88 -5.37
N PRO A 196 -15.44 1.32 -4.23
CA PRO A 196 -16.31 1.11 -3.06
C PRO A 196 -16.92 2.40 -2.52
N LEU A 197 -16.26 3.53 -2.78
CA LEU A 197 -16.59 4.83 -2.21
C LEU A 197 -17.41 5.69 -3.17
N GLY A 198 -17.74 5.19 -4.36
CA GLY A 198 -18.47 5.94 -5.38
C GLY A 198 -17.74 7.19 -5.87
N GLN A 199 -16.42 7.27 -5.69
CA GLN A 199 -15.62 8.44 -6.07
C GLN A 199 -15.20 8.35 -7.54
N SER A 200 -15.49 9.38 -8.32
CA SER A 200 -15.18 9.42 -9.75
C SER A 200 -13.75 9.88 -10.05
N GLU A 201 -13.14 10.67 -9.15
CA GLU A 201 -11.78 11.19 -9.32
C GLU A 201 -11.04 11.23 -7.99
N LEU A 202 -9.81 10.68 -7.97
CA LEU A 202 -8.88 10.86 -6.87
C LEU A 202 -7.89 11.97 -7.22
N PRO A 203 -7.75 13.02 -6.40
CA PRO A 203 -6.85 14.12 -6.70
C PRO A 203 -5.40 13.62 -6.79
N ASN A 204 -4.68 14.11 -7.81
CA ASN A 204 -3.24 13.93 -7.90
C ASN A 204 -2.56 14.66 -6.73
N SER A 205 -1.49 14.07 -6.19
CA SER A 205 -0.63 14.79 -5.26
C SER A 205 0.36 15.71 -5.99
N GLN A 206 0.88 16.70 -5.28
CA GLN A 206 1.96 17.55 -5.77
C GLN A 206 3.31 16.82 -5.87
N ASP A 207 3.44 15.64 -5.25
CA ASP A 207 4.69 14.86 -5.19
C ASP A 207 4.81 13.81 -6.32
N ASP A 208 3.93 13.88 -7.33
CA ASP A 208 3.96 13.00 -8.49
C ASP A 208 5.17 13.32 -9.40
N ASN A 209 6.06 12.34 -9.61
CA ASN A 209 7.18 12.41 -10.54
C ASN A 209 7.18 11.22 -11.53
N ASN A 210 8.26 10.99 -12.27
CA ASN A 210 8.35 9.93 -13.28
C ASN A 210 8.41 8.50 -12.71
N THR A 211 8.78 8.32 -11.44
CA THR A 211 8.99 7.02 -10.77
C THR A 211 8.09 6.80 -9.56
N LYS A 212 7.37 7.85 -9.11
CA LYS A 212 6.54 7.83 -7.91
C LYS A 212 5.32 8.75 -8.01
N GLY A 213 4.15 8.31 -7.55
CA GLY A 213 2.99 9.20 -7.40
C GLY A 213 2.01 8.72 -6.36
N TYR A 214 1.11 9.63 -5.98
CA TYR A 214 0.20 9.41 -4.87
C TYR A 214 -1.24 9.78 -5.19
N ARG A 215 -2.17 9.06 -4.57
CA ARG A 215 -3.61 9.32 -4.64
C ARG A 215 -4.17 9.38 -3.23
N LYS A 216 -5.00 10.39 -2.97
CA LYS A 216 -5.76 10.49 -1.73
C LYS A 216 -7.14 9.93 -1.96
N ILE A 217 -7.54 8.98 -1.12
CA ILE A 217 -8.83 8.29 -1.16
C ILE A 217 -9.62 8.77 0.05
N SER A 218 -10.74 9.46 -0.16
CA SER A 218 -11.56 9.92 0.96
C SER A 218 -12.34 8.73 1.54
N ILE A 219 -12.32 8.55 2.85
CA ILE A 219 -13.02 7.46 3.53
C ILE A 219 -13.97 8.03 4.60
N PRO A 220 -15.15 7.44 4.80
CA PRO A 220 -16.08 7.91 5.81
C PRO A 220 -15.67 7.38 7.19
N VAL A 221 -15.15 8.26 8.05
CA VAL A 221 -14.72 7.92 9.42
C VAL A 221 -15.27 8.96 10.38
N GLY A 222 -16.36 8.63 11.09
CA GLY A 222 -17.08 9.63 11.88
C GLY A 222 -17.65 10.75 11.01
N ASP A 223 -17.98 11.90 11.61
CA ASP A 223 -18.72 12.97 10.94
C ASP A 223 -17.94 13.71 9.83
N GLU A 224 -16.61 13.59 9.81
CA GLU A 224 -15.75 14.19 8.78
C GLU A 224 -15.06 13.11 7.93
N PRO A 225 -14.87 13.35 6.63
CA PRO A 225 -14.10 12.42 5.80
C PRO A 225 -12.62 12.40 6.25
N ASP A 226 -12.07 11.21 6.38
CA ASP A 226 -10.63 10.99 6.50
C ASP A 226 -10.03 10.56 5.15
N TYR A 227 -8.72 10.33 5.07
CA TYR A 227 -8.05 10.01 3.83
C TYR A 227 -7.07 8.84 3.97
N LEU A 228 -7.17 7.87 3.07
CA LEU A 228 -6.10 6.90 2.80
C LEU A 228 -5.17 7.46 1.73
N LYS A 229 -3.90 7.10 1.81
CA LYS A 229 -2.89 7.47 0.84
C LYS A 229 -2.45 6.23 0.07
N ALA A 230 -2.71 6.19 -1.23
CA ALA A 230 -2.13 5.19 -2.11
C ALA A 230 -0.86 5.71 -2.76
N GLU A 231 0.27 5.06 -2.49
CA GLU A 231 1.57 5.33 -3.09
C GLU A 231 1.84 4.28 -4.18
N ILE A 232 2.20 4.75 -5.38
CA ILE A 232 2.47 3.87 -6.52
C ILE A 232 3.84 4.24 -7.05
N VAL A 233 4.76 3.29 -6.98
CA VAL A 233 6.14 3.40 -7.42
C VAL A 233 6.34 2.49 -8.63
N SER A 234 7.14 2.90 -9.61
CA SER A 234 7.55 1.97 -10.68
C SER A 234 8.96 1.49 -10.41
N GLU A 235 9.10 0.17 -10.39
CA GLU A 235 10.34 -0.52 -10.11
C GLU A 235 10.33 -1.86 -10.86
N TYR A 236 11.52 -2.40 -11.12
CA TYR A 236 11.68 -3.74 -11.67
C TYR A 236 11.94 -4.71 -10.51
N LEU A 237 11.20 -5.81 -10.50
CA LEU A 237 11.37 -6.89 -9.54
C LEU A 237 11.44 -8.22 -10.27
N GLY A 238 12.33 -9.10 -9.81
CA GLY A 238 12.33 -10.49 -10.24
C GLY A 238 11.10 -11.22 -9.70
N ASP A 239 10.58 -12.16 -10.49
CA ASP A 239 9.38 -12.95 -10.13
C ASP A 239 9.55 -13.75 -8.82
N ASP A 240 10.79 -14.07 -8.44
CA ASP A 240 11.12 -14.84 -7.25
C ASP A 240 10.91 -14.07 -5.93
N LEU A 241 10.64 -12.77 -6.01
CA LEU A 241 10.30 -11.88 -4.90
C LEU A 241 8.80 -11.67 -4.73
N LEU A 242 7.98 -12.41 -5.47
CA LEU A 242 6.53 -12.26 -5.47
C LEU A 242 5.87 -13.50 -4.85
N GLU A 243 4.77 -13.30 -4.11
CA GLU A 243 3.98 -14.38 -3.52
C GLU A 243 2.51 -14.00 -3.43
N SER A 244 1.61 -14.90 -3.83
CA SER A 244 0.17 -14.70 -3.60
C SER A 244 -0.12 -14.89 -2.12
N ARG A 245 -0.77 -13.91 -1.51
CA ARG A 245 -1.12 -13.92 -0.09
C ARG A 245 -2.57 -13.52 0.08
N SER A 246 -3.22 -14.21 1.01
CA SER A 246 -4.54 -13.84 1.48
C SER A 246 -4.44 -12.57 2.33
N VAL A 247 -5.26 -11.57 2.02
CA VAL A 247 -5.40 -10.32 2.74
C VAL A 247 -6.73 -10.29 3.45
N THR A 248 -6.71 -10.00 4.75
CA THR A 248 -7.91 -9.93 5.60
C THR A 248 -7.88 -8.67 6.46
N SER A 249 -9.03 -8.06 6.71
CA SER A 249 -9.15 -6.90 7.59
C SER A 249 -9.12 -7.33 9.05
N LEU A 250 -8.77 -6.40 9.95
CA LEU A 250 -8.88 -6.61 11.40
C LEU A 250 -10.30 -7.03 11.80
N MET A 251 -11.33 -6.46 11.17
CA MET A 251 -12.72 -6.87 11.39
C MET A 251 -12.99 -8.28 10.85
N GLY A 252 -12.44 -8.62 9.68
CA GLY A 252 -12.56 -9.94 9.06
C GLY A 252 -12.07 -11.08 9.95
N CYS A 253 -11.02 -10.84 10.75
CA CYS A 253 -10.50 -11.81 11.72
C CYS A 253 -11.51 -12.23 12.81
N PHE A 254 -12.55 -11.43 13.05
CA PHE A 254 -13.58 -11.68 14.07
C PHE A 254 -14.97 -11.91 13.47
N ALA A 255 -15.09 -11.95 12.15
CA ALA A 255 -16.35 -12.17 11.46
C ALA A 255 -16.83 -13.60 11.66
N THR A 256 -18.15 -13.77 11.78
CA THR A 256 -18.77 -15.12 11.77
C THR A 256 -18.85 -15.66 10.35
N ASP A 257 -18.99 -16.99 10.19
CA ASP A 257 -19.20 -17.62 8.87
C ASP A 257 -20.38 -17.00 8.09
N HIS A 258 -21.46 -16.62 8.80
CA HIS A 258 -22.60 -15.93 8.20
C HIS A 258 -22.21 -14.55 7.65
N GLN A 259 -21.43 -13.77 8.41
CA GLN A 259 -20.93 -12.47 7.96
C GLN A 259 -19.94 -12.61 6.81
N LEU A 260 -19.05 -13.60 6.84
CA LEU A 260 -18.11 -13.88 5.75
C LEU A 260 -18.83 -14.26 4.45
N ALA A 261 -19.89 -15.07 4.54
CA ALA A 261 -20.70 -15.44 3.38
C ALA A 261 -21.47 -14.25 2.79
N ARG A 262 -21.89 -13.31 3.64
CA ARG A 262 -22.68 -12.13 3.24
C ARG A 262 -21.83 -10.96 2.76
N TYR A 263 -20.64 -10.81 3.32
CA TYR A 263 -19.72 -9.69 3.06
C TYR A 263 -18.36 -10.25 2.63
N PRO A 264 -18.19 -10.60 1.34
CA PRO A 264 -16.98 -11.22 0.85
C PRO A 264 -15.72 -10.39 1.06
N GLU A 265 -15.84 -9.07 1.21
CA GLU A 265 -14.72 -8.17 1.53
C GLU A 265 -14.15 -8.37 2.95
N LEU A 266 -14.90 -9.02 3.85
CA LEU A 266 -14.41 -9.47 5.14
C LEU A 266 -13.68 -10.80 5.04
N GLY A 267 -13.99 -11.59 4.01
CA GLY A 267 -13.26 -12.81 3.69
C GLY A 267 -11.86 -12.49 3.20
N GLY A 268 -10.94 -13.44 3.43
CA GLY A 268 -9.59 -13.35 2.86
C GLY A 268 -9.65 -13.37 1.34
N PHE A 269 -8.94 -12.45 0.69
CA PHE A 269 -8.80 -12.40 -0.77
C PHE A 269 -7.34 -12.32 -1.19
N GLU A 270 -7.01 -12.90 -2.34
CA GLU A 270 -5.63 -13.02 -2.79
C GLU A 270 -5.11 -11.75 -3.47
N LEU A 271 -3.94 -11.29 -3.02
CA LEU A 271 -3.13 -10.29 -3.71
C LEU A 271 -1.72 -10.84 -3.93
N LEU A 272 -1.12 -10.49 -5.06
CA LEU A 272 0.29 -10.79 -5.30
C LEU A 272 1.15 -9.72 -4.61
N CYS A 273 1.86 -10.15 -3.58
CA CYS A 273 2.60 -9.31 -2.66
C CYS A 273 4.10 -9.44 -2.90
N THR A 274 4.85 -8.40 -2.55
CA THR A 274 6.31 -8.54 -2.41
C THR A 274 6.64 -9.36 -1.17
N LYS A 275 7.70 -10.18 -1.26
CA LYS A 275 8.26 -10.89 -0.11
C LYS A 275 8.88 -9.92 0.90
N PRO A 276 8.93 -10.29 2.20
CA PRO A 276 9.48 -9.43 3.24
C PRO A 276 10.91 -8.94 2.95
N ALA A 277 11.74 -9.77 2.27
CA ALA A 277 13.09 -9.40 1.85
C ALA A 277 13.18 -8.07 1.09
N TYR A 278 12.25 -7.79 0.18
CA TYR A 278 12.20 -6.52 -0.55
C TYR A 278 11.89 -5.35 0.40
N THR A 279 10.95 -5.55 1.33
CA THR A 279 10.60 -4.52 2.32
C THR A 279 11.75 -4.23 3.27
N VAL A 280 12.54 -5.24 3.64
CA VAL A 280 13.77 -5.08 4.43
C VAL A 280 14.78 -4.19 3.69
N ALA A 281 15.11 -4.53 2.44
CA ALA A 281 16.07 -3.77 1.65
C ALA A 281 15.64 -2.30 1.48
N ASN A 282 14.37 -2.05 1.13
CA ASN A 282 13.82 -0.69 0.98
C ASN A 282 13.90 0.12 2.29
N LYS A 283 13.58 -0.50 3.43
CA LYS A 283 13.56 0.19 4.73
C LYS A 283 14.97 0.47 5.24
N LEU A 284 15.89 -0.49 5.14
CA LEU A 284 17.27 -0.29 5.53
C LEU A 284 17.92 0.82 4.68
N ASP A 285 17.71 0.80 3.37
CA ASP A 285 18.18 1.88 2.47
C ASP A 285 17.62 3.25 2.89
N ALA A 286 16.30 3.32 3.08
CA ALA A 286 15.62 4.55 3.41
C ALA A 286 16.03 5.14 4.77
N LEU A 287 16.33 4.30 5.76
CA LEU A 287 16.85 4.71 7.07
C LEU A 287 18.32 5.13 6.96
N HIS A 288 19.16 4.32 6.31
CA HIS A 288 20.58 4.59 6.10
C HIS A 288 20.80 5.94 5.40
N ARG A 289 20.14 6.14 4.27
CA ARG A 289 20.26 7.38 3.48
C ARG A 289 19.91 8.61 4.31
N ARG A 290 18.79 8.58 5.05
CA ARG A 290 18.38 9.70 5.92
C ARG A 290 19.37 9.95 7.06
N ALA A 291 19.99 8.90 7.59
CA ALA A 291 21.00 9.01 8.62
C ALA A 291 22.28 9.68 8.07
N VAL A 292 22.74 9.27 6.89
CA VAL A 292 23.92 9.85 6.23
C VAL A 292 23.68 11.29 5.77
N GLU A 293 22.51 11.59 5.20
CA GLU A 293 22.13 12.93 4.76
C GLU A 293 21.81 13.89 5.93
N GLY A 294 21.82 13.43 7.18
CA GLY A 294 21.47 14.24 8.35
C GLY A 294 20.00 14.66 8.39
N HIS A 295 19.12 13.98 7.67
CA HIS A 295 17.69 14.28 7.61
C HIS A 295 16.92 13.69 8.80
N PHE A 296 17.32 14.06 10.02
CA PHE A 296 16.84 13.45 11.27
C PHE A 296 15.32 13.58 11.50
N ARG A 297 14.69 14.68 11.06
CA ARG A 297 13.23 14.79 11.10
C ARG A 297 12.55 13.73 10.23
N GLY A 298 13.12 13.45 9.06
CA GLY A 298 12.65 12.41 8.17
C GLY A 298 12.96 11.01 8.69
N LEU A 299 14.04 10.85 9.46
CA LEU A 299 14.43 9.61 10.12
C LEU A 299 13.45 9.26 11.25
N ALA A 300 13.15 10.22 12.14
CA ALA A 300 12.17 10.05 13.22
C ALA A 300 10.76 9.69 12.68
N ALA A 301 10.36 10.24 11.54
CA ALA A 301 9.10 9.89 10.88
C ALA A 301 9.05 8.44 10.36
N ARG A 302 10.20 7.77 10.28
CA ARG A 302 10.37 6.37 9.86
C ARG A 302 10.67 5.42 11.02
N VAL A 303 10.40 5.82 12.26
CA VAL A 303 10.60 4.93 13.41
C VAL A 303 9.78 3.63 13.32
N ARG A 304 8.64 3.64 12.60
CA ARG A 304 7.87 2.42 12.26
C ARG A 304 8.66 1.43 11.40
N ASP A 305 9.56 1.90 10.55
CA ASP A 305 10.40 1.02 9.73
C ASP A 305 11.35 0.21 10.61
N LEU A 306 11.87 0.80 11.69
CA LEU A 306 12.71 0.09 12.65
C LEU A 306 11.94 -1.06 13.33
N TYR A 307 10.70 -0.79 13.75
CA TYR A 307 9.82 -1.83 14.29
C TYR A 307 9.57 -2.97 13.30
N ASP A 308 9.24 -2.62 12.05
CA ASP A 308 8.96 -3.64 11.03
C ASP A 308 10.18 -4.52 10.74
N LEU A 309 11.37 -3.93 10.68
CA LEU A 309 12.63 -4.66 10.52
C LEU A 309 12.85 -5.61 11.71
N ALA A 310 12.67 -5.14 12.95
CA ALA A 310 12.79 -5.98 14.13
C ALA A 310 11.81 -7.17 14.11
N MET A 311 10.58 -6.94 13.67
CA MET A 311 9.59 -8.01 13.57
C MET A 311 9.88 -9.01 12.45
N ILE A 312 10.39 -8.54 11.30
CA ILE A 312 10.84 -9.46 10.23
C ILE A 312 12.02 -10.31 10.73
N ALA A 313 12.97 -9.71 11.46
CA ALA A 313 14.12 -10.43 12.02
C ALA A 313 13.74 -11.52 13.03
N ARG A 314 12.58 -11.39 13.70
CA ARG A 314 12.00 -12.41 14.60
C ARG A 314 11.09 -13.42 13.90
N SER A 315 10.77 -13.21 12.63
CA SER A 315 9.87 -14.06 11.86
C SER A 315 10.62 -15.18 11.12
N GLU A 316 9.88 -16.14 10.59
CA GLU A 316 10.43 -17.18 9.70
C GLU A 316 11.06 -16.64 8.41
N HIS A 317 10.81 -15.36 8.07
CA HIS A 317 11.34 -14.72 6.87
C HIS A 317 12.72 -14.08 7.05
N ALA A 318 13.29 -14.10 8.26
CA ALA A 318 14.57 -13.46 8.55
C ALA A 318 15.72 -13.99 7.67
N GLU A 319 15.82 -15.31 7.51
CA GLU A 319 16.90 -15.95 6.73
C GLU A 319 16.79 -15.66 5.23
N ASP A 320 15.56 -15.65 4.68
CA ASP A 320 15.33 -15.26 3.29
C ASP A 320 15.70 -13.79 3.06
N ALA A 321 15.33 -12.91 3.99
CA ALA A 321 15.70 -11.50 3.95
C ALA A 321 17.24 -11.31 3.99
N ARG A 322 17.94 -11.87 4.99
CA ARG A 322 19.40 -11.79 5.12
C ARG A 322 20.13 -12.23 3.85
N ARG A 323 19.66 -13.32 3.23
CA ARG A 323 20.27 -13.85 2.00
C ARG A 323 20.08 -12.93 0.79
N ARG A 324 18.95 -12.22 0.72
CA ARG A 324 18.53 -11.46 -0.49
C ARG A 324 18.86 -9.97 -0.43
N VAL A 325 18.94 -9.38 0.76
CA VAL A 325 19.14 -7.93 0.93
C VAL A 325 20.39 -7.41 0.21
N PRO A 326 21.57 -8.08 0.24
CA PRO A 326 22.75 -7.61 -0.47
C PRO A 326 22.50 -7.43 -1.98
N ASP A 327 22.00 -8.48 -2.64
CA ASP A 327 21.65 -8.46 -4.06
C ASP A 327 20.59 -7.40 -4.39
N LEU A 328 19.58 -7.25 -3.52
CA LEU A 328 18.52 -6.27 -3.69
C LEU A 328 19.05 -4.84 -3.61
N ALA A 329 19.92 -4.56 -2.63
CA ALA A 329 20.53 -3.25 -2.46
C ALA A 329 21.45 -2.88 -3.64
N GLU A 330 22.17 -3.85 -4.20
CA GLU A 330 23.03 -3.65 -5.38
C GLU A 330 22.25 -3.46 -6.69
N LYS A 331 21.12 -4.15 -6.85
CA LYS A 331 20.24 -4.01 -8.03
C LYS A 331 19.36 -2.77 -7.96
N ALA A 332 19.21 -2.20 -6.76
CA ALA A 332 18.33 -1.08 -6.48
C ALA A 332 19.00 0.22 -5.98
N PRO A 333 20.23 0.62 -6.38
CA PRO A 333 20.78 1.91 -5.95
C PRO A 333 19.90 3.03 -6.53
N GLY A 334 19.08 3.64 -5.67
CA GLY A 334 18.09 4.65 -6.06
C GLY A 334 16.79 4.11 -6.67
N SER A 335 16.66 2.77 -6.81
CA SER A 335 15.54 2.14 -7.53
C SER A 335 14.26 1.99 -6.72
N PHE A 336 14.29 2.23 -5.41
CA PHE A 336 13.08 2.35 -4.56
C PHE A 336 12.27 3.65 -4.84
N GLY A 337 12.19 4.04 -6.11
CA GLY A 337 11.32 5.10 -6.64
C GLY A 337 11.87 6.52 -6.57
N ARG A 338 13.17 6.73 -6.32
CA ARG A 338 13.69 8.05 -5.97
C ARG A 338 14.92 8.40 -6.81
N GLY A 339 14.67 8.80 -8.06
CA GLY A 339 15.71 9.38 -8.91
C GLY A 339 16.47 10.50 -8.19
N GLY A 340 17.77 10.31 -8.01
CA GLY A 340 18.66 11.19 -7.24
C GLY A 340 19.97 10.48 -6.88
N ASP A 341 20.92 11.23 -6.32
CA ASP A 341 22.20 10.71 -5.82
C ASP A 341 21.94 9.60 -4.78
N THR A 342 22.56 8.45 -5.01
CA THR A 342 22.43 7.28 -4.15
C THR A 342 23.48 7.38 -3.06
N VAL A 343 23.08 7.12 -1.81
CA VAL A 343 24.06 6.91 -0.74
C VAL A 343 24.49 5.44 -0.84
N PRO A 344 25.78 5.16 -1.05
CA PRO A 344 26.25 3.77 -1.18
C PRO A 344 25.95 2.97 0.08
N ARG A 345 25.48 1.73 -0.08
CA ARG A 345 25.42 0.74 1.00
C ARG A 345 26.83 0.59 1.59
N PRO A 346 27.02 0.55 2.92
CA PRO A 346 28.33 0.32 3.51
C PRO A 346 28.91 -1.04 3.09
N ASP A 347 30.25 -1.16 3.02
CA ASP A 347 30.94 -2.37 2.54
C ASP A 347 30.56 -3.64 3.32
N ARG A 348 30.27 -3.50 4.62
CA ARG A 348 29.84 -4.59 5.53
C ARG A 348 28.33 -4.73 5.65
N GLY A 349 27.59 -4.10 4.76
CA GLY A 349 26.13 -4.01 4.81
C GLY A 349 25.60 -2.88 5.68
N TYR A 350 24.28 -2.75 5.70
CA TYR A 350 23.60 -1.65 6.39
C TYR A 350 23.89 -1.64 7.89
N ALA A 351 24.30 -2.74 8.52
CA ALA A 351 24.80 -2.77 9.90
C ALA A 351 25.97 -1.79 10.13
N GLY A 352 26.79 -1.53 9.09
CA GLY A 352 27.87 -0.53 9.11
C GLY A 352 27.41 0.93 9.02
N SER A 353 26.10 1.19 8.90
CA SER A 353 25.53 2.53 8.81
C SER A 353 25.74 3.34 10.10
N ILE A 354 25.90 4.66 9.97
CA ILE A 354 25.94 5.60 11.10
C ILE A 354 24.69 5.47 12.01
N LEU A 355 23.59 4.98 11.45
CA LEU A 355 22.35 4.67 12.16
C LEU A 355 22.55 3.71 13.34
N PHE A 356 23.39 2.68 13.18
CA PHE A 356 23.61 1.63 14.17
C PHE A 356 24.83 1.89 15.05
N ARG A 357 25.60 2.95 14.77
CA ARG A 357 26.74 3.35 15.59
C ARG A 357 26.24 3.91 16.93
N LYS A 358 26.63 3.26 18.02
CA LYS A 358 26.31 3.70 19.39
C LYS A 358 26.66 5.17 19.62
N GLY A 359 25.69 5.93 20.13
CA GLY A 359 25.85 7.35 20.46
C GLY A 359 25.79 8.29 19.25
N SER A 360 25.45 7.80 18.05
CA SER A 360 25.24 8.67 16.90
C SER A 360 23.98 9.52 17.08
N GLU A 361 23.97 10.71 16.47
CA GLU A 361 22.79 11.57 16.46
C GLU A 361 21.60 10.89 15.76
N ALA A 362 21.86 10.10 14.71
CA ALA A 362 20.84 9.32 14.01
C ALA A 362 20.15 8.30 14.94
N GLN A 363 20.94 7.55 15.73
CA GLN A 363 20.43 6.60 16.71
C GLN A 363 19.59 7.31 17.77
N ALA A 364 20.11 8.39 18.36
CA ALA A 364 19.42 9.16 19.40
C ALA A 364 18.07 9.71 18.91
N LYS A 365 17.99 10.09 17.62
CA LYS A 365 16.75 10.59 17.02
C LYS A 365 15.71 9.50 16.78
N LEU A 366 16.12 8.26 16.52
CA LEU A 366 15.19 7.14 16.50
C LEU A 366 14.75 6.75 17.91
N GLU A 367 15.68 6.73 18.87
CA GLU A 367 15.38 6.43 20.28
C GLU A 367 14.35 7.39 20.86
N GLU A 368 14.52 8.70 20.61
CA GLU A 368 13.57 9.74 21.01
C GLU A 368 12.16 9.52 20.41
N ALA A 369 12.09 9.01 19.18
CA ALA A 369 10.84 8.77 18.47
C ALA A 369 10.19 7.43 18.82
N TYR A 370 10.96 6.44 19.28
CA TYR A 370 10.51 5.06 19.46
C TYR A 370 9.30 4.89 20.39
N PRO A 371 9.21 5.60 21.54
CA PRO A 371 8.04 5.53 22.41
C PRO A 371 6.72 5.92 21.74
N SER A 372 6.75 6.72 20.65
CA SER A 372 5.53 7.08 19.93
C SER A 372 4.88 5.91 19.19
N LEU A 373 5.54 4.74 19.12
CA LEU A 373 4.99 3.54 18.50
C LEU A 373 3.96 2.83 19.39
N ALA A 374 4.01 3.01 20.71
CA ALA A 374 3.13 2.32 21.66
C ALA A 374 1.64 2.54 21.34
N ASP A 375 1.31 3.72 20.83
CA ASP A 375 -0.03 4.11 20.38
C ASP A 375 -0.53 3.27 19.19
N PHE A 376 0.37 2.73 18.37
CA PHE A 376 0.02 2.10 17.08
C PHE A 376 0.24 0.60 17.06
N VAL A 377 0.82 0.02 18.11
CA VAL A 377 1.22 -1.40 18.17
C VAL A 377 0.27 -2.13 19.13
N TRP A 378 -0.41 -3.17 18.64
CA TRP A 378 -1.25 -4.06 19.46
C TRP A 378 -0.58 -5.41 19.74
N GLY A 379 0.64 -5.60 19.26
CA GLY A 379 1.46 -6.77 19.56
C GLY A 379 2.62 -6.45 20.48
N ASP A 380 3.64 -7.29 20.41
CA ASP A 380 4.89 -7.04 21.11
C ASP A 380 5.60 -5.81 20.51
N LEU A 381 6.08 -4.92 21.39
CA LEU A 381 6.90 -3.77 21.07
C LEU A 381 8.27 -3.98 21.75
N PRO A 382 9.28 -4.51 21.03
CA PRO A 382 10.58 -4.76 21.62
C PRO A 382 11.21 -3.45 22.15
N PRO A 383 12.04 -3.49 23.20
CA PRO A 383 12.81 -2.34 23.62
C PRO A 383 13.65 -1.77 22.46
N PHE A 384 13.85 -0.45 22.42
CA PHE A 384 14.54 0.22 21.32
C PHE A 384 15.90 -0.41 20.98
N GLY A 385 16.72 -0.72 22.00
CA GLY A 385 18.03 -1.34 21.79
C GLY A 385 17.94 -2.71 21.10
N GLU A 386 16.98 -3.53 21.51
CA GLU A 386 16.74 -4.84 20.87
C GLU A 386 16.24 -4.66 19.44
N ALA A 387 15.30 -3.74 19.20
CA ALA A 387 14.80 -3.47 17.85
C ALA A 387 15.92 -3.01 16.90
N LEU A 388 16.86 -2.23 17.41
CA LEU A 388 18.03 -1.76 16.68
C LEU A 388 19.00 -2.89 16.34
N GLU A 389 19.30 -3.78 17.29
CA GLU A 389 20.15 -4.96 17.08
C GLU A 389 19.52 -5.92 16.07
N LEU A 390 18.22 -6.20 16.22
CA LEU A 390 17.47 -7.06 15.30
C LEU A 390 17.48 -6.50 13.87
N ALA A 391 17.24 -5.20 13.71
CA ALA A 391 17.26 -4.55 12.41
C ALA A 391 18.67 -4.57 11.78
N ALA A 392 19.73 -4.36 12.57
CA ALA A 392 21.11 -4.46 12.09
C ALA A 392 21.43 -5.88 11.61
N SER A 393 20.94 -6.91 12.32
CA SER A 393 21.20 -8.33 12.00
C SER A 393 20.65 -8.79 10.64
N LEU A 394 19.80 -8.00 10.00
CA LEU A 394 19.22 -8.34 8.69
C LEU A 394 20.17 -8.08 7.53
N ASP A 395 21.26 -7.33 7.76
CA ASP A 395 22.27 -7.05 6.74
C ASP A 395 23.63 -6.73 7.38
N ASP A 396 24.13 -7.70 8.15
CA ASP A 396 25.47 -7.69 8.75
C ASP A 396 26.35 -8.69 8.00
N GLN A 397 27.26 -8.18 7.16
CA GLN A 397 28.23 -8.99 6.45
C GLN A 397 29.56 -8.92 7.19
N ALA A 398 29.85 -9.97 7.96
CA ALA A 398 31.06 -10.13 8.76
C ALA A 398 32.36 -10.07 7.94
#